data_AF-A0A7S0G159-F1
#
_entry.id   AF-A0A7S0G159-F1
#
_cell.length_a   1.000
_cell.length_b   1.000
_cell.length_c   1.000
_cell.angle_alpha   90.00
_cell.angle_beta   90.00
_cell.angle_gamma   90.00
#
_symmetry.space_group_name_H-M   'P 1'
#
loop_
_entity.id
_entity.type
_entity.pdbx_description
1 polymer ?
#
loop_
_entity_poly.entity_id
_entity_poly.type
_entity_poly.pdbx_seq_one_letter_code
_entity_poly.pdbx_strand_id
1 'polypeptide(L)'
;VNVQGDEPLINPDHVDRAVSVLTETNRENGTTADVGTIAVRFTAEEDVTNPDAVKCVVNVRNEAMYFSRAPIPFKRFGNQDLKPGRARYLRHLGIYAFTRKFLTEKVPQMAPSDL
;
A
#
# COMPACT_ATOMS: atom_id res chain seq x y z
N VAL A 1 12.64 7.01 4.81
CA VAL A 1 11.96 5.85 4.22
C VAL A 1 12.24 4.67 5.11
N ASN A 2 11.24 3.83 5.40
CA ASN A 2 11.39 2.59 6.13
C ASN A 2 11.54 1.44 5.11
N VAL A 3 12.64 0.70 5.24
CA VAL A 3 12.96 -0.52 4.52
C VAL A 3 13.15 -1.61 5.57
N GLN A 4 12.38 -2.69 5.50
CA GLN A 4 12.46 -3.74 6.52
C GLN A 4 13.74 -4.58 6.33
N GLY A 5 14.40 -4.94 7.44
CA GLY A 5 15.67 -5.67 7.42
C GLY A 5 15.54 -7.15 7.04
N ASP A 6 14.32 -7.67 6.98
CA ASP A 6 13.96 -9.03 6.59
C ASP A 6 13.63 -9.16 5.09
N GLU A 7 13.72 -8.08 4.31
CA GLU A 7 13.64 -8.09 2.84
C GLU A 7 15.03 -7.87 2.18
N PRO A 8 15.95 -8.86 2.20
CA PRO A 8 17.31 -8.70 1.69
C PRO A 8 17.39 -8.52 0.16
N LEU A 9 16.31 -8.81 -0.57
CA LEU A 9 16.22 -8.74 -2.03
C LEU A 9 15.33 -7.58 -2.51
N ILE A 10 15.14 -6.55 -1.68
CA ILE A 10 14.34 -5.40 -2.05
C ILE A 10 14.94 -4.70 -3.28
N ASN A 11 14.14 -4.50 -4.31
CA ASN A 11 14.58 -3.75 -5.49
C ASN A 11 14.75 -2.27 -5.10
N PRO A 12 15.92 -1.65 -5.29
CA PRO A 12 16.12 -0.22 -5.03
C PRO A 12 15.07 0.68 -5.69
N ASP A 13 14.59 0.32 -6.88
CA ASP A 13 13.54 1.06 -7.60
C ASP A 13 12.25 1.19 -6.77
N HIS A 14 11.97 0.22 -5.91
CA HIS A 14 10.81 0.26 -5.02
C HIS A 14 10.92 1.36 -3.96
N VAL A 15 12.13 1.64 -3.47
CA VAL A 15 12.40 2.70 -2.50
C VAL A 15 12.12 4.06 -3.15
N ASP A 16 12.68 4.29 -4.33
CA ASP A 16 12.47 5.50 -5.10
C ASP A 16 11.00 5.67 -5.49
N ARG A 17 10.32 4.57 -5.83
CA ARG A 17 8.90 4.61 -6.17
C ARG A 17 8.03 4.96 -4.96
N ALA A 18 8.35 4.44 -3.77
CA ALA A 18 7.60 4.79 -2.56
C ALA A 18 7.67 6.29 -2.23
N VAL A 19 8.84 6.91 -2.43
CA VAL A 19 9.02 8.36 -2.28
C VAL A 19 8.24 9.12 -3.36
N SER A 20 8.38 8.70 -4.62
CA SER A 20 7.75 9.36 -5.77
C SER A 20 6.22 9.31 -5.69
N VAL A 21 5.64 8.17 -5.30
CA VAL A 21 4.19 8.03 -5.13
C VAL A 21 3.66 9.04 -4.11
N LEU A 22 4.36 9.24 -2.99
CA LEU A 22 3.94 10.22 -1.97
C LEU A 22 3.93 11.65 -2.53
N THR A 23 4.99 12.05 -3.22
CA THR A 23 5.14 13.43 -3.71
C THR A 23 4.27 13.70 -4.93
N GLU A 24 4.22 12.77 -5.90
CA GLU A 24 3.41 12.87 -7.11
C GLU A 24 1.91 12.85 -6.78
N THR A 25 1.46 11.92 -5.94
CA THR A 25 0.04 11.80 -5.56
C THR A 25 -0.43 13.06 -4.83
N ASN A 26 0.37 13.59 -3.91
CA ASN A 26 0.05 14.85 -3.23
C ASN A 26 -0.04 16.02 -4.23
N ARG A 27 0.91 16.12 -5.16
CA ARG A 27 0.93 17.16 -6.19
C ARG A 27 -0.27 17.08 -7.13
N GLU A 28 -0.59 15.88 -7.62
CA GLU A 28 -1.62 15.66 -8.64
C GLU A 28 -3.04 15.77 -8.06
N ASN A 29 -3.24 15.26 -6.86
CA ASN A 29 -4.57 15.23 -6.23
C ASN A 29 -4.81 16.42 -5.27
N GLY A 30 -3.81 17.29 -5.07
CA GLY A 30 -3.89 18.39 -4.11
C GLY A 30 -4.06 17.90 -2.67
N THR A 31 -3.50 16.74 -2.34
CA THR A 31 -3.64 16.10 -1.02
C THR A 31 -2.41 16.33 -0.15
N THR A 32 -2.55 16.06 1.14
CA THR A 32 -1.48 16.19 2.14
C THR A 32 -1.26 14.88 2.85
N ALA A 33 -1.12 13.78 2.09
CA ALA A 33 -0.77 12.50 2.67
C ALA A 33 0.60 12.60 3.36
N ASP A 34 0.68 12.05 4.56
CA ASP A 34 1.90 12.04 5.37
C ASP A 34 2.75 10.78 5.14
N VAL A 35 2.14 9.74 4.57
CA VAL A 35 2.72 8.42 4.38
C VAL A 35 2.43 7.94 2.96
N GLY A 36 3.45 7.43 2.28
CA GLY A 36 3.33 6.78 0.98
C GLY A 36 3.86 5.35 1.05
N THR A 37 3.28 4.47 0.24
CA THR A 37 3.72 3.09 0.11
C THR A 37 3.44 2.59 -1.31
N ILE A 38 3.93 1.39 -1.62
CA ILE A 38 3.69 0.73 -2.89
C ILE A 38 2.98 -0.61 -2.68
N ALA A 39 2.24 -0.99 -3.71
CA ALA A 39 1.66 -2.31 -3.84
C ALA A 39 1.85 -2.80 -5.28
N VAL A 40 2.05 -4.09 -5.43
CA VAL A 40 2.16 -4.77 -6.73
C VAL A 40 0.93 -5.60 -6.99
N ARG A 41 0.74 -5.99 -8.24
CA ARG A 41 -0.35 -6.89 -8.61
C ARG A 41 0.01 -8.30 -8.19
N PHE A 42 -0.97 -9.04 -7.69
CA PHE A 42 -0.85 -10.49 -7.60
C PHE A 42 -0.67 -11.07 -9.02
N THR A 43 0.27 -11.99 -9.16
CA THR A 43 0.47 -12.87 -10.30
C THR A 43 -0.58 -13.98 -10.31
N ALA A 44 -0.64 -14.76 -11.40
CA ALA A 44 -1.63 -15.84 -11.52
C ALA A 44 -1.31 -17.02 -10.57
N GLU A 45 -0.05 -17.14 -10.17
CA GLU A 45 0.50 -18.23 -9.36
C GLU A 45 0.44 -17.93 -7.86
N GLU A 46 0.27 -16.66 -7.46
CA GLU A 46 0.22 -16.26 -6.06
C GLU A 46 -1.14 -16.58 -5.41
N ASP A 47 -1.09 -17.21 -4.23
CA ASP A 47 -2.27 -17.45 -3.41
C ASP A 47 -2.71 -16.18 -2.67
N VAL A 48 -3.83 -15.60 -3.11
CA VAL A 48 -4.43 -14.40 -2.50
C VAL A 48 -4.92 -14.67 -1.07
N THR A 49 -5.22 -15.92 -0.72
CA THR A 49 -5.70 -16.29 0.61
C THR A 49 -4.56 -16.39 1.63
N ASN A 50 -3.31 -16.42 1.18
CA ASN A 50 -2.14 -16.43 2.04
C ASN A 50 -2.15 -15.20 2.99
N PRO A 51 -2.21 -15.40 4.32
CA PRO A 51 -2.26 -14.31 5.29
C PRO A 51 -0.92 -13.56 5.44
N ASP A 52 0.18 -14.09 4.91
CA ASP A 52 1.49 -13.41 4.91
C ASP A 52 1.57 -12.37 3.78
N ALA A 53 0.82 -12.58 2.70
CA ALA A 53 0.63 -11.59 1.66
C ALA A 53 -0.46 -10.59 2.08
N VAL A 54 -0.07 -9.38 2.51
CA VAL A 54 -1.03 -8.32 2.86
C VAL A 54 -1.67 -7.75 1.59
N LYS A 55 -3.01 -7.72 1.54
CA LYS A 55 -3.79 -7.13 0.45
C LYS A 55 -4.06 -5.66 0.74
N CYS A 56 -4.08 -4.84 -0.31
CA CYS A 56 -4.42 -3.42 -0.25
C CYS A 56 -5.57 -3.09 -1.21
N VAL A 57 -6.49 -2.23 -0.77
CA VAL A 57 -7.51 -1.60 -1.62
C VAL A 57 -7.21 -0.11 -1.70
N VAL A 58 -7.23 0.42 -2.92
CA VAL A 58 -7.02 1.85 -3.21
C VAL A 58 -8.27 2.45 -3.87
N ASN A 59 -8.48 3.76 -3.67
CA ASN A 59 -9.52 4.49 -4.37
C ASN A 59 -9.09 4.87 -5.81
N VAL A 60 -9.94 5.61 -6.51
CA VAL A 60 -9.68 6.04 -7.90
C VAL A 60 -8.49 7.01 -8.04
N ARG A 61 -8.04 7.61 -6.94
CA ARG A 61 -6.89 8.53 -6.86
C ARG A 61 -5.59 7.83 -6.41
N ASN A 62 -5.59 6.50 -6.35
CA ASN A 62 -4.50 5.66 -5.83
C ASN A 62 -4.17 5.90 -4.34
N GLU A 63 -5.14 6.39 -3.56
CA GLU A 63 -4.99 6.52 -2.11
C GLU A 63 -5.44 5.21 -1.44
N ALA A 64 -4.62 4.68 -0.52
CA ALA A 64 -4.96 3.47 0.21
C ALA A 64 -6.20 3.70 1.09
N MET A 65 -7.20 2.83 0.93
CA MET A 65 -8.41 2.81 1.74
C MET A 65 -8.28 1.82 2.89
N TYR A 66 -7.71 0.64 2.62
CA TYR A 66 -7.64 -0.43 3.62
C TYR A 66 -6.55 -1.45 3.30
N PHE A 67 -5.95 -2.01 4.35
CA PHE A 67 -5.00 -3.12 4.30
C PHE A 67 -5.57 -4.29 5.09
N SER A 68 -5.40 -5.52 4.60
CA SER A 68 -5.86 -6.71 5.31
C SER A 68 -5.08 -7.96 4.94
N ARG A 69 -4.96 -8.88 5.88
CA ARG A 69 -4.53 -10.26 5.61
C ARG A 69 -5.66 -11.09 4.99
N ALA A 70 -6.92 -10.68 5.14
CA ALA A 70 -8.05 -11.29 4.46
C ALA A 70 -8.06 -10.96 2.95
N PRO A 71 -8.63 -11.82 2.10
CA PRO A 71 -8.70 -11.59 0.65
C PRO A 71 -9.66 -10.44 0.31
N ILE A 72 -9.11 -9.23 0.14
CA ILE A 72 -9.84 -8.02 -0.24
C ILE A 72 -9.39 -7.51 -1.62
N PRO A 73 -10.31 -7.07 -2.50
CA PRO A 73 -11.76 -6.97 -2.29
C PRO A 73 -12.47 -8.32 -2.37
N PHE A 74 -13.47 -8.52 -1.50
CA PHE A 74 -14.27 -9.75 -1.43
C PHE A 74 -14.92 -10.09 -2.78
N LYS A 75 -14.94 -11.39 -3.13
CA LYS A 75 -15.57 -11.91 -4.36
C LYS A 75 -17.01 -12.30 -4.10
N ARG A 76 -17.92 -11.34 -4.28
CA ARG A 76 -19.36 -11.57 -4.09
C ARG A 76 -19.98 -12.51 -5.13
N PHE A 77 -19.60 -12.38 -6.41
CA PHE A 77 -20.09 -13.24 -7.50
C PHE A 77 -18.97 -13.57 -8.49
N GLY A 78 -19.01 -14.76 -9.09
CA GLY A 78 -18.06 -15.23 -10.10
C GLY A 78 -17.86 -14.21 -11.23
N ASN A 79 -16.61 -13.84 -11.48
CA ASN A 79 -16.15 -13.02 -12.60
C ASN A 79 -16.88 -11.70 -12.89
N GLN A 80 -17.39 -10.98 -11.89
CA GLN A 80 -17.77 -9.58 -12.12
C GLN A 80 -16.52 -8.69 -12.20
N ASP A 81 -16.04 -8.58 -13.44
CA ASP A 81 -15.52 -7.40 -14.13
C ASP A 81 -14.57 -6.51 -13.35
N LEU A 82 -13.32 -6.94 -13.30
CA LEU A 82 -12.26 -5.95 -13.36
C LEU A 82 -12.16 -5.48 -14.79
N LYS A 83 -12.01 -4.17 -14.99
CA LYS A 83 -11.67 -3.63 -16.30
C LYS A 83 -10.49 -4.44 -16.88
N PRO A 84 -10.52 -4.79 -18.18
CA PRO A 84 -9.39 -5.43 -18.83
C PRO A 84 -8.08 -4.70 -18.47
N GLY A 85 -7.11 -5.43 -17.95
CA GLY A 85 -5.84 -4.87 -17.52
C GLY A 85 -5.79 -4.29 -16.09
N ARG A 86 -6.77 -4.50 -15.22
CA ARG A 86 -6.62 -4.30 -13.75
C ARG A 86 -6.64 -5.65 -13.01
N ALA A 87 -5.55 -5.99 -12.34
CA ALA A 87 -5.54 -7.12 -11.41
C ALA A 87 -6.44 -6.81 -10.21
N ARG A 88 -7.14 -7.83 -9.71
CA ARG A 88 -8.13 -7.66 -8.64
C ARG A 88 -7.51 -7.25 -7.32
N TYR A 89 -6.37 -7.87 -7.05
CA TYR A 89 -5.71 -7.89 -5.77
C TYR A 89 -4.40 -7.16 -5.91
N LEU A 90 -4.12 -6.30 -4.95
CA LEU A 90 -2.84 -5.64 -4.80
C LEU A 90 -2.16 -6.20 -3.55
N ARG A 91 -0.93 -6.67 -3.70
CA ARG A 91 -0.07 -7.09 -2.60
C ARG A 91 0.78 -5.92 -2.15
N HIS A 92 0.69 -5.57 -0.88
CA HIS A 92 1.52 -4.53 -0.28
C HIS A 92 2.94 -5.05 -0.03
N LEU A 93 3.97 -4.21 -0.27
CA LEU A 93 5.39 -4.56 -0.17
C LEU A 93 6.11 -4.07 1.10
N GLY A 94 5.39 -3.64 2.15
CA GLY A 94 6.03 -3.27 3.43
C GLY A 94 6.97 -2.06 3.43
N ILE A 95 7.14 -1.34 2.31
CA ILE A 95 7.99 -0.14 2.20
C ILE A 95 7.17 1.11 2.46
N TYR A 96 7.70 2.02 3.27
CA TYR A 96 7.01 3.28 3.59
C TYR A 96 7.90 4.51 3.43
N ALA A 97 7.43 5.49 2.66
CA ALA A 97 7.93 6.85 2.69
C ALA A 97 7.09 7.66 3.70
N PHE A 98 7.75 8.46 4.52
CA PHE A 98 7.10 9.32 5.50
C PHE A 98 7.56 10.75 5.30
N THR A 99 6.67 11.71 5.51
CA THR A 99 7.10 13.09 5.70
C THR A 99 7.84 13.21 7.04
N ARG A 100 8.89 14.04 7.09
CA ARG A 100 9.63 14.30 8.33
C ARG A 100 8.68 14.80 9.42
N LYS A 101 7.83 15.77 9.08
CA LYS A 101 6.85 16.38 9.99
C LYS A 101 5.94 15.34 10.64
N PHE A 102 5.45 14.37 9.87
CA PHE A 102 4.61 13.31 10.41
C PHE A 102 5.35 12.51 11.50
N LEU A 103 6.56 12.06 11.21
CA LEU A 103 7.35 11.26 12.16
C LEU A 103 7.76 12.05 13.40
N THR A 104 8.16 13.32 13.25
CA THR A 104 8.74 14.09 14.36
C THR A 104 7.73 14.86 15.18
N GLU A 105 6.58 15.22 14.60
CA GLU A 105 5.59 16.10 15.26
C GLU A 105 4.23 15.43 15.46
N LYS A 106 3.77 14.59 14.51
CA LYS A 106 2.43 13.98 14.61
C LYS A 106 2.45 12.67 15.37
N VAL A 107 3.33 11.73 15.01
CA VAL A 107 3.40 10.40 15.64
C VAL A 107 3.62 10.47 17.16
N PRO A 108 4.52 11.30 17.71
CA PRO A 108 4.72 11.36 19.17
C PRO A 108 3.51 11.89 19.96
N GLN A 109 2.56 12.55 19.28
CA GLN A 109 1.36 13.10 19.89
C GLN A 109 0.15 12.15 19.79
N MET A 110 0.28 11.03 19.09
CA MET A 110 -0.78 10.04 18.98
C MET A 110 -0.87 9.25 20.28
N ALA A 111 -2.07 9.20 20.87
CA ALA A 111 -2.35 8.32 21.99
C ALA A 111 -2.30 6.85 21.55
N PRO A 112 -1.81 5.93 22.39
CA PRO A 112 -1.93 4.50 22.13
C PRO A 112 -3.41 4.11 22.03
N SER A 113 -3.70 3.08 21.23
CA SER A 113 -5.02 2.47 21.21
C SER A 113 -5.21 1.57 22.43
N ASP A 114 -6.46 1.41 22.88
CA ASP A 114 -6.83 0.42 23.90
C ASP A 114 -6.89 -1.02 23.36
N LEU A 115 -6.69 -1.19 22.04
CA LEU A 115 -6.62 -2.47 21.34
C LEU A 115 -5.22 -3.10 21.40
#